data_AF-A0A0N7L6S4-F1
#
_entry.id   AF-A0A0N7L6S4-F1
#
_cell.length_a   1.000
_cell.length_b   1.000
_cell.length_c   1.000
_cell.angle_alpha   90.00
_cell.angle_beta   90.00
_cell.angle_gamma   90.00
#
_symmetry.space_group_name_H-M   'P 1'
#
loop_
_entity.id
_entity.type
_entity.pdbx_description
1 polymer ?
#
loop_
_entity_poly.entity_id
_entity_poly.type
_entity_poly.pdbx_seq_one_letter_code
_entity_poly.pdbx_strand_id
1 'polypeptide(L)'
;MLATVVKNFMRVVGATGPRHSSFLTASASFFSTKAPNSEMPATDNPKRTKLKIPTKRAASLLQQLEAEAVAKASEGKNIVDFNPGDSVEVHYLLSRTSSRVQRVKGVVLARRNRGTGSSFVIRNHIGGYGFEQKIFLCSPLLQSVKLLQKSFIHKGKKRVRRAKLYYLREKAPSITTV
;
A
#
# COMPACT_ATOMS: atom_id res chain seq x y z
N MET A 1 -0.11 -19.43 -42.12
CA MET A 1 -0.79 -20.66 -41.64
C MET A 1 -1.08 -20.47 -40.16
N LEU A 2 -2.30 -20.00 -39.83
CA LEU A 2 -3.47 -20.83 -39.43
C LEU A 2 -3.21 -21.52 -38.07
N ALA A 3 -4.01 -21.37 -37.01
CA ALA A 3 -5.42 -21.02 -36.94
C ALA A 3 -5.82 -20.40 -35.59
N THR A 4 -6.74 -19.45 -35.68
CA THR A 4 -7.56 -18.86 -34.61
C THR A 4 -8.55 -19.90 -34.09
N VAL A 5 -8.67 -20.08 -32.77
CA VAL A 5 -9.73 -20.91 -32.17
C VAL A 5 -10.79 -20.02 -31.54
N VAL A 6 -11.86 -19.83 -32.30
CA VAL A 6 -13.15 -19.32 -31.85
C VAL A 6 -13.90 -20.45 -31.16
N LYS A 7 -14.43 -20.21 -29.95
CA LYS A 7 -15.50 -21.04 -29.37
C LYS A 7 -16.69 -20.17 -29.03
N ASN A 8 -17.60 -20.11 -30.01
CA ASN A 8 -19.01 -19.82 -29.81
C ASN A 8 -19.62 -20.94 -28.96
N PHE A 9 -20.43 -20.59 -27.96
CA PHE A 9 -21.44 -21.50 -27.44
C PHE A 9 -22.76 -20.76 -27.28
N MET A 10 -23.81 -21.44 -27.72
CA MET A 10 -25.09 -20.90 -28.15
C MET A 10 -26.01 -20.41 -27.01
N ARG A 11 -26.88 -19.47 -27.41
CA ARG A 11 -28.13 -19.07 -26.74
C ARG A 11 -28.99 -20.28 -26.35
N VAL A 12 -29.57 -20.21 -25.16
CA VAL A 12 -30.87 -20.82 -24.88
C VAL A 12 -31.86 -19.69 -24.62
N VAL A 13 -32.88 -19.66 -25.47
CA VAL A 13 -34.06 -18.80 -25.41
C VAL A 13 -35.01 -19.41 -24.39
N GLY A 14 -35.31 -18.66 -23.34
CA GLY A 14 -36.40 -18.95 -22.41
C GLY A 14 -37.36 -17.77 -22.40
N ALA A 15 -38.32 -17.79 -23.32
CA ALA A 15 -39.45 -16.87 -23.34
C ALA A 15 -40.50 -17.35 -22.34
N THR A 16 -40.84 -16.53 -21.35
CA THR A 16 -42.09 -16.67 -20.58
C THR A 16 -42.79 -15.32 -20.60
N GLY A 17 -43.96 -15.31 -21.23
CA GLY A 17 -44.63 -14.13 -21.76
C GLY A 17 -45.21 -13.15 -20.74
N PRO A 18 -45.68 -11.98 -21.22
CA PRO A 18 -46.33 -10.99 -20.39
C PRO A 18 -47.77 -11.43 -20.08
N ARG A 19 -48.14 -11.47 -18.80
CA ARG A 19 -49.54 -11.63 -18.41
C ARG A 19 -50.19 -10.26 -18.32
N HIS A 20 -51.00 -9.97 -19.33
CA HIS A 20 -51.95 -8.88 -19.38
C HIS A 20 -52.90 -8.93 -18.18
N SER A 21 -53.17 -7.78 -17.57
CA SER A 21 -54.46 -7.49 -16.98
C SER A 21 -55.07 -6.30 -17.71
N SER A 22 -55.91 -6.62 -18.68
CA SER A 22 -56.85 -5.71 -19.30
C SER A 22 -57.91 -5.33 -18.28
N PHE A 23 -57.86 -4.09 -17.80
CA PHE A 23 -59.03 -3.47 -17.17
C PHE A 23 -59.30 -2.13 -17.86
N LEU A 24 -60.28 -2.21 -18.77
CA LEU A 24 -61.37 -1.25 -18.99
C LEU A 24 -60.98 0.20 -19.32
N THR A 25 -61.23 0.50 -20.59
CA THR A 25 -61.57 1.82 -21.12
C THR A 25 -62.61 2.54 -20.26
N ALA A 26 -62.29 3.75 -19.83
CA ALA A 26 -63.27 4.80 -19.58
C ALA A 26 -62.70 6.13 -20.10
N SER A 27 -63.22 6.58 -21.24
CA SER A 27 -63.06 7.93 -21.74
C SER A 27 -63.86 8.88 -20.85
N ALA A 28 -63.18 9.85 -20.23
CA ALA A 28 -63.83 11.04 -19.70
C ALA A 28 -62.82 12.20 -19.75
N SER A 29 -62.80 12.88 -20.88
CA SER A 29 -62.17 14.19 -21.06
C SER A 29 -63.20 15.27 -20.71
N PHE A 30 -63.29 15.69 -19.46
CA PHE A 30 -63.96 16.94 -19.10
C PHE A 30 -63.23 17.57 -17.91
N PHE A 31 -62.95 18.86 -18.04
CA PHE A 31 -62.15 19.74 -17.16
C PHE A 31 -60.64 19.78 -17.43
N SER A 32 -60.33 20.55 -18.47
CA SER A 32 -59.10 21.36 -18.54
C SER A 32 -59.21 22.49 -17.50
N THR A 33 -58.56 22.33 -16.35
CA THR A 33 -58.08 23.45 -15.55
C THR A 33 -56.56 23.39 -15.52
N LYS A 34 -55.95 24.42 -16.09
CA LYS A 34 -54.51 24.65 -16.13
C LYS A 34 -54.03 24.92 -14.70
N ALA A 35 -53.69 23.88 -13.96
CA ALA A 35 -52.90 24.01 -12.74
C ALA A 35 -51.45 24.35 -13.14
N PRO A 36 -50.77 25.29 -12.47
CA PRO A 36 -49.35 25.49 -12.71
C PRO A 36 -48.63 24.20 -12.30
N ASN A 37 -47.82 23.67 -13.22
CA ASN A 37 -46.90 22.58 -12.93
C ASN A 37 -45.95 23.03 -11.81
N SER A 38 -46.31 22.75 -10.55
CA SER A 38 -45.32 22.54 -9.50
C SER A 38 -44.69 21.18 -9.78
N GLU A 39 -43.81 21.14 -10.78
CA GLU A 39 -42.80 20.09 -10.87
C GLU A 39 -41.96 20.20 -9.59
N MET A 40 -42.39 19.50 -8.54
CA MET A 40 -41.50 19.12 -7.45
C MET A 40 -40.30 18.48 -8.14
N PRO A 41 -39.09 19.05 -8.01
CA PRO A 41 -37.92 18.48 -8.66
C PRO A 41 -37.86 17.03 -8.23
N ALA A 42 -37.86 16.12 -9.21
CA ALA A 42 -37.87 14.68 -9.00
C ALA A 42 -36.95 14.37 -7.83
N THR A 43 -37.49 13.79 -6.75
CA THR A 43 -36.67 13.36 -5.63
C THR A 43 -35.66 12.38 -6.21
N ASP A 44 -34.44 12.87 -6.40
CA ASP A 44 -33.28 12.13 -6.87
C ASP A 44 -33.01 11.07 -5.81
N ASN A 45 -33.72 9.95 -5.92
CA ASN A 45 -33.61 8.86 -4.96
C ASN A 45 -32.18 8.38 -5.08
N PRO A 46 -31.31 8.65 -4.09
CA PRO A 46 -29.90 8.39 -4.24
C PRO A 46 -29.79 6.89 -4.46
N LYS A 47 -29.24 6.49 -5.62
CA LYS A 47 -29.07 5.09 -5.99
C LYS A 47 -28.50 4.38 -4.76
N ARG A 48 -29.25 3.46 -4.16
CA ARG A 48 -28.82 2.70 -2.96
C ARG A 48 -27.50 2.03 -3.30
N THR A 49 -26.40 2.70 -2.98
CA THR A 49 -25.08 2.16 -3.18
C THR A 49 -24.95 1.05 -2.16
N LYS A 50 -24.74 -0.18 -2.64
CA LYS A 50 -24.51 -1.32 -1.76
C LYS A 50 -23.24 -1.03 -0.96
N LEU A 51 -23.42 -0.55 0.27
CA LEU A 51 -22.31 -0.29 1.17
C LEU A 51 -21.72 -1.64 1.58
N LYS A 52 -20.38 -1.68 1.70
CA LYS A 52 -19.71 -2.82 2.32
C LYS A 52 -20.19 -2.97 3.76
N ILE A 53 -20.13 -4.20 4.26
CA ILE A 53 -20.32 -4.53 5.68
C ILE A 53 -19.49 -3.54 6.53
N PRO A 54 -20.02 -2.99 7.65
CA PRO A 54 -19.36 -1.95 8.43
C PRO A 54 -17.90 -2.26 8.77
N THR A 55 -17.58 -3.51 9.11
CA THR A 55 -16.20 -3.97 9.39
C THR A 55 -15.28 -3.84 8.19
N LYS A 56 -15.73 -4.24 6.99
CA LYS A 56 -14.98 -4.10 5.74
C LYS A 56 -14.82 -2.64 5.34
N ARG A 57 -15.82 -1.79 5.63
CA ARG A 57 -15.73 -0.34 5.41
C ARG A 57 -14.69 0.28 6.34
N ALA A 58 -14.73 -0.02 7.64
CA ALA A 58 -13.78 0.47 8.62
C ALA A 58 -12.34 0.06 8.27
N ALA A 59 -12.10 -1.20 7.89
CA ALA A 59 -10.79 -1.67 7.45
C ALA A 59 -10.28 -0.90 6.21
N SER A 60 -11.17 -0.63 5.25
CA SER A 60 -10.82 0.17 4.07
C SER A 60 -10.44 1.61 4.42
N LEU A 61 -11.17 2.24 5.35
CA LEU A 61 -10.87 3.59 5.82
C LEU A 61 -9.54 3.65 6.58
N LEU A 62 -9.27 2.68 7.45
CA LEU A 62 -8.00 2.58 8.17
C LEU A 62 -6.82 2.45 7.20
N GLN A 63 -6.96 1.64 6.15
CA GLN A 63 -5.91 1.49 5.14
C GLN A 63 -5.64 2.80 4.38
N GLN A 64 -6.68 3.60 4.09
CA GLN A 64 -6.54 4.91 3.45
C GLN A 64 -5.80 5.89 4.37
N LEU A 65 -6.20 5.96 5.65
CA LEU A 65 -5.54 6.80 6.64
C LEU A 65 -4.07 6.42 6.86
N GLU A 66 -3.75 5.12 6.87
CA GLU A 66 -2.36 4.66 6.95
C GLU A 66 -1.55 5.09 5.72
N ALA A 67 -2.11 4.98 4.51
CA ALA A 67 -1.43 5.39 3.28
C ALA A 67 -1.16 6.91 3.27
N GLU A 68 -2.13 7.72 3.70
CA GLU A 68 -1.98 9.17 3.84
C GLU A 68 -0.90 9.53 4.88
N ALA A 69 -0.87 8.84 6.02
CA ALA A 69 0.13 9.06 7.05
C ALA A 69 1.55 8.70 6.56
N VAL A 70 1.68 7.63 5.78
CA VAL A 70 2.96 7.23 5.17
C VAL A 70 3.41 8.25 4.13
N ALA A 71 2.52 8.72 3.26
CA ALA A 71 2.81 9.75 2.26
C ALA A 71 3.36 11.01 2.93
N LYS A 72 2.62 11.57 3.90
CA LYS A 72 3.03 12.73 4.71
C LYS A 72 4.38 12.52 5.39
N ALA A 73 4.64 11.32 5.93
CA ALA A 73 5.90 11.03 6.60
C ALA A 73 7.08 10.85 5.65
N SER A 74 6.83 10.52 4.37
CA SER A 74 7.85 10.33 3.34
C SER A 74 8.18 11.61 2.55
N GLU A 75 7.29 12.60 2.59
CA GLU A 75 7.50 13.90 1.96
C GLU A 75 8.82 14.55 2.44
N GLY A 76 9.66 14.95 1.48
CA GLY A 76 10.95 15.59 1.74
C GLY A 76 12.09 14.65 2.16
N LYS A 77 11.87 13.34 2.29
CA LYS A 77 12.92 12.37 2.65
C LYS A 77 13.47 11.65 1.43
N ASN A 78 14.80 11.63 1.31
CA ASN A 78 15.50 10.84 0.30
C ASN A 78 15.74 9.42 0.82
N ILE A 79 14.82 8.51 0.52
CA ILE A 79 14.90 7.09 0.90
C ILE A 79 15.06 6.27 -0.38
N VAL A 80 16.25 5.71 -0.59
CA VAL A 80 16.50 4.78 -1.70
C VAL A 80 15.93 3.40 -1.35
N ASP A 81 15.45 2.65 -2.35
CA ASP A 81 15.03 1.27 -2.13
C ASP A 81 16.21 0.33 -1.87
N PHE A 82 16.10 -0.44 -0.79
CA PHE A 82 17.08 -1.42 -0.36
C PHE A 82 16.42 -2.72 0.11
N ASN A 83 17.20 -3.80 0.05
CA ASN A 83 16.80 -5.13 0.46
C ASN A 83 17.69 -5.67 1.60
N PRO A 84 17.22 -6.70 2.33
CA PRO A 84 18.07 -7.43 3.27
C PRO A 84 19.33 -7.97 2.58
N GLY A 85 20.49 -7.72 3.18
CA GLY A 85 21.81 -8.08 2.65
C GLY A 85 22.53 -6.99 1.87
N ASP A 86 21.88 -5.84 1.65
CA ASP A 86 22.52 -4.64 1.13
C ASP A 86 23.22 -3.87 2.28
N SER A 87 24.25 -3.10 1.92
CA SER A 87 24.90 -2.16 2.82
C SER A 87 24.32 -0.76 2.63
N VAL A 88 23.96 -0.12 3.74
CA VAL A 88 23.31 1.20 3.76
C VAL A 88 24.03 2.15 4.70
N GLU A 89 24.01 3.43 4.35
CA GLU A 89 24.36 4.54 5.22
C GLU A 89 23.09 5.31 5.56
N VAL A 90 22.85 5.50 6.85
CA VAL A 90 21.69 6.20 7.37
C VAL A 90 22.13 7.47 8.07
N HIS A 91 21.48 8.57 7.74
CA HIS A 91 21.67 9.87 8.39
C HIS A 91 20.51 10.08 9.36
N TYR A 92 20.84 10.13 10.64
CA TYR A 92 19.88 10.19 11.73
C TYR A 92 20.13 11.42 12.60
N LEU A 93 19.08 12.14 12.96
CA LEU A 93 19.15 13.27 13.87
C LEU A 93 19.25 12.75 15.31
N LEU A 94 20.19 13.25 16.11
CA LEU A 94 20.38 12.77 17.49
C LEU A 94 19.21 13.15 18.41
N SER A 95 18.69 14.37 18.27
CA SER A 95 17.56 14.88 19.04
C SER A 95 16.78 15.87 18.18
N ARG A 96 15.47 15.98 18.38
CA ARG A 96 14.60 16.87 17.59
C ARG A 96 15.00 18.35 17.65
N THR A 97 15.66 18.77 18.73
CA THR A 97 16.15 20.15 18.91
C THR A 97 17.58 20.34 18.42
N SER A 98 18.35 19.26 18.28
CA SER A 98 19.74 19.34 17.89
C SER A 98 19.89 19.15 16.39
N SER A 99 20.60 20.05 15.72
CA SER A 99 20.95 19.90 14.30
C SER A 99 22.05 18.88 14.04
N ARG A 100 22.56 18.18 15.07
CA ARG A 100 23.63 17.20 14.92
C ARG A 100 23.11 15.93 14.25
N VAL A 101 23.68 15.63 13.09
CA VAL A 101 23.40 14.41 12.32
C VAL A 101 24.43 13.34 12.65
N GLN A 102 23.97 12.19 13.12
CA GLN A 102 24.74 10.98 13.27
C GLN A 102 24.65 10.14 11.99
N ARG A 103 25.79 9.60 11.56
CA ARG A 103 25.87 8.68 10.42
C ARG A 103 26.07 7.27 10.95
N VAL A 104 25.18 6.37 10.54
CA VAL A 104 25.23 4.95 10.90
C VAL A 104 25.35 4.14 9.64
N LYS A 105 26.37 3.28 9.56
CA LYS A 105 26.59 2.39 8.42
C LYS A 105 26.44 0.95 8.86
N GLY A 106 25.98 0.10 7.95
CA GLY A 106 25.98 -1.34 8.17
C GLY A 106 25.12 -2.10 7.17
N VAL A 107 25.08 -3.42 7.36
CA VAL A 107 24.29 -4.33 6.54
C VAL A 107 22.86 -4.41 7.06
N VAL A 108 21.89 -4.39 6.15
CA VAL A 108 20.47 -4.57 6.49
C VAL A 108 20.21 -6.04 6.78
N LEU A 109 19.88 -6.38 8.03
CA LEU A 109 19.51 -7.73 8.43
C LEU A 109 18.08 -8.10 8.05
N ALA A 110 17.16 -7.17 8.24
CA ALA A 110 15.73 -7.40 8.06
C ALA A 110 15.03 -6.09 7.77
N ARG A 111 13.99 -6.15 6.93
CA ARG A 111 13.04 -5.06 6.68
C ARG A 111 11.63 -5.56 7.01
N ARG A 112 10.87 -4.76 7.76
CA ARG A 112 9.47 -4.99 8.14
C ARG A 112 8.64 -3.88 7.52
N ASN A 113 7.67 -4.27 6.69
CA ASN A 113 6.74 -3.33 6.05
C ASN A 113 5.39 -3.43 6.78
N ARG A 114 5.01 -2.38 7.51
CA ARG A 114 3.74 -2.26 8.26
C ARG A 114 3.27 -0.79 8.25
N GLY A 115 3.03 -0.24 7.06
CA GLY A 115 2.61 1.16 6.89
C GLY A 115 3.56 2.11 7.63
N THR A 116 3.01 2.91 8.54
CA THR A 116 3.75 3.85 9.40
C THR A 116 4.77 3.17 10.32
N GLY A 117 4.51 1.92 10.73
CA GLY A 117 5.41 1.12 11.57
C GLY A 117 6.51 0.40 10.81
N SER A 118 6.75 0.76 9.54
CA SER A 118 7.79 0.13 8.73
C SER A 118 9.18 0.43 9.28
N SER A 119 9.99 -0.61 9.46
CA SER A 119 11.29 -0.53 10.10
C SER A 119 12.29 -1.49 9.48
N PHE A 120 13.56 -1.25 9.69
CA PHE A 120 14.63 -2.13 9.28
C PHE A 120 15.71 -2.18 10.35
N VAL A 121 16.49 -3.25 10.36
CA VAL A 121 17.57 -3.47 11.31
C VAL A 121 18.88 -3.45 10.56
N ILE A 122 19.80 -2.62 11.03
CA ILE A 122 21.16 -2.51 10.53
C ILE A 122 22.08 -3.21 11.52
N ARG A 123 23.08 -3.93 11.02
CA ARG A 123 24.16 -4.48 11.81
C ARG A 123 25.50 -4.02 11.26
N ASN A 124 26.42 -3.67 12.15
CA ASN A 124 27.83 -3.42 11.84
C ASN A 124 28.72 -3.95 12.97
N HIS A 125 30.02 -4.07 12.75
CA HIS A 125 31.01 -4.30 13.78
C HIS A 125 31.98 -3.13 13.83
N ILE A 126 32.04 -2.45 14.96
CA ILE A 126 32.88 -1.26 15.16
C ILE A 126 33.76 -1.51 16.39
N GLY A 127 35.09 -1.37 16.24
CA GLY A 127 36.02 -1.54 17.34
C GLY A 127 35.96 -2.91 18.03
N GLY A 128 35.65 -3.97 17.29
CA GLY A 128 35.51 -5.33 17.83
C GLY A 128 34.12 -5.66 18.40
N TYR A 129 33.24 -4.68 18.59
CA TYR A 129 31.90 -4.88 19.14
C TYR A 129 30.84 -4.95 18.04
N GLY A 130 29.88 -5.86 18.18
CA GLY A 130 28.71 -5.95 17.30
C GLY A 130 27.69 -4.88 17.63
N PHE A 131 27.42 -3.98 16.70
CA PHE A 131 26.41 -2.94 16.81
C PHE A 131 25.17 -3.32 16.00
N GLU A 132 24.00 -3.29 16.63
CA GLU A 132 22.71 -3.46 15.95
C GLU A 132 21.81 -2.27 16.27
N GLN A 133 21.18 -1.71 15.25
CA GLN A 133 20.22 -0.62 15.42
C GLN A 133 18.98 -0.85 14.57
N LYS A 134 17.82 -0.74 15.21
CA LYS A 134 16.52 -0.76 14.54
C LYS A 134 16.07 0.67 14.24
N ILE A 135 15.76 0.93 12.98
CA ILE A 135 15.38 2.25 12.48
C ILE A 135 14.00 2.18 11.84
N PHE A 136 13.16 3.18 12.11
CA PHE A 136 11.84 3.31 11.52
C PHE A 136 11.89 4.24 10.31
N LEU A 137 11.30 3.83 9.18
CA LEU A 137 11.31 4.59 7.93
C LEU A 137 10.51 5.89 8.03
N CYS A 138 9.36 5.84 8.70
CA CYS A 138 8.48 7.00 8.86
C CYS A 138 8.89 7.90 10.05
N SER A 139 10.03 7.64 10.71
CA SER A 139 10.47 8.45 11.84
C SER A 139 10.80 9.89 11.39
N PRO A 140 10.42 10.93 12.16
CA PRO A 140 10.80 12.32 11.86
C PRO A 140 12.30 12.58 12.03
N LEU A 141 13.01 11.73 12.79
CA LEU A 141 14.45 11.86 13.04
C LEU A 141 15.30 11.28 11.89
N LEU A 142 14.69 10.50 10.99
CA LEU A 142 15.36 9.95 9.83
C LEU A 142 15.41 11.00 8.71
N GLN A 143 16.63 11.38 8.29
CA GLN A 143 16.82 12.36 7.21
C GLN A 143 16.99 11.70 5.85
N SER A 144 17.94 10.77 5.72
CA SER A 144 18.21 10.09 4.46
C SER A 144 18.72 8.67 4.66
N VAL A 145 18.44 7.83 3.67
CA VAL A 145 18.97 6.46 3.58
C VAL A 145 19.62 6.30 2.21
N LYS A 146 20.94 6.12 2.23
CA LYS A 146 21.77 5.93 1.03
C LYS A 146 22.16 4.46 0.93
N LEU A 147 22.06 3.91 -0.28
CA LEU A 147 22.56 2.57 -0.57
C LEU A 147 24.06 2.69 -0.90
N LEU A 148 24.90 1.99 -0.15
CA LEU A 148 26.35 1.94 -0.40
C LEU A 148 26.67 0.84 -1.40
N GLN A 149 26.23 -0.39 -1.12
CA GLN A 149 26.53 -1.55 -1.95
C GLN A 149 25.36 -2.54 -1.96
N LYS A 150 24.99 -2.99 -3.16
CA LYS A 150 24.00 -4.07 -3.35
C LYS A 150 24.64 -5.43 -3.07
N SER A 151 23.90 -6.32 -2.39
CA SER A 151 24.33 -7.69 -2.08
C SER A 151 25.73 -7.76 -1.44
N PHE A 152 25.95 -6.94 -0.41
CA PHE A 152 27.23 -6.81 0.30
C PHE A 152 27.76 -8.16 0.82
N ILE A 153 26.89 -8.97 1.41
CA ILE A 153 27.26 -10.24 2.09
C ILE A 153 28.01 -11.23 1.19
N HIS A 154 27.67 -11.29 -0.10
CA HIS A 154 28.35 -12.18 -1.06
C HIS A 154 29.30 -11.41 -1.97
N LYS A 155 29.76 -10.22 -1.56
CA LYS A 155 30.60 -9.32 -2.36
C LYS A 155 30.02 -9.06 -3.75
N GLY A 156 28.71 -8.89 -3.84
CA GLY A 156 28.00 -8.66 -5.11
C GLY A 156 27.79 -9.90 -5.98
N LYS A 157 28.34 -11.08 -5.62
CA LYS A 157 28.25 -12.29 -6.46
C LYS A 157 26.86 -12.90 -6.51
N LYS A 158 26.11 -12.81 -5.41
CA LYS A 158 24.84 -13.51 -5.25
C LYS A 158 23.89 -12.78 -4.30
N ARG A 159 22.60 -12.82 -4.63
CA ARG A 159 21.54 -12.35 -3.74
C ARG A 159 21.37 -13.30 -2.56
N VAL A 160 21.06 -12.75 -1.39
CA VAL A 160 20.74 -13.54 -0.22
C VAL A 160 19.37 -14.21 -0.37
N ARG A 161 19.27 -15.47 0.07
CA ARG A 161 18.06 -16.30 -0.08
C ARG A 161 17.04 -16.11 1.05
N ARG A 162 17.48 -15.68 2.24
CA ARG A 162 16.60 -15.47 3.40
C ARG A 162 16.11 -14.03 3.43
N ALA A 163 14.84 -13.82 3.80
CA ALA A 163 14.27 -12.48 3.97
C ALA A 163 14.76 -11.77 5.25
N LYS A 164 15.18 -12.55 6.27
CA LYS A 164 15.76 -12.03 7.51
C LYS A 164 17.07 -12.77 7.79
N LEU A 165 18.13 -12.00 8.04
CA LEU A 165 19.50 -12.48 8.08
C LEU A 165 20.03 -12.60 9.51
N TYR A 166 19.18 -12.98 10.46
CA TYR A 166 19.56 -13.07 11.87
C TYR A 166 20.71 -14.06 12.15
N TYR A 167 20.94 -15.02 11.25
CA TYR A 167 22.09 -15.91 11.34
C TYR A 167 23.44 -15.17 11.27
N LEU A 168 23.49 -13.93 10.75
CA LEU A 168 24.72 -13.13 10.73
C LEU A 168 25.21 -12.72 12.12
N ARG A 169 24.37 -12.88 13.16
CA ARG A 169 24.75 -12.63 14.56
C ARG A 169 25.84 -13.56 15.05
N GLU A 170 25.79 -14.80 14.60
CA GLU A 170 26.70 -15.89 14.97
C GLU A 170 27.86 -16.05 13.97
N LYS A 171 27.85 -15.26 12.89
CA LYS A 171 28.88 -15.34 11.85
C LYS A 171 30.05 -14.42 12.17
N ALA A 172 31.16 -14.68 11.48
CA ALA A 172 32.37 -13.89 11.60
C ALA A 172 32.08 -12.39 11.34
N PRO A 173 32.70 -11.48 12.12
CA PRO A 173 32.44 -10.05 12.01
C PRO A 173 32.77 -9.50 10.61
N SER A 174 33.76 -10.09 9.94
CA SER A 174 34.19 -9.73 8.57
C SER A 174 33.08 -9.74 7.52
N ILE A 175 31.99 -10.47 7.74
CA ILE A 175 30.85 -10.53 6.81
C ILE A 175 29.94 -9.29 6.93
N THR A 176 29.94 -8.66 8.11
CA THR A 176 29.00 -7.59 8.45
C THR A 176 29.68 -6.25 8.71
N THR A 177 31.01 -6.23 8.85
CA THR A 177 31.81 -5.00 8.91
C THR A 177 31.70 -4.26 7.58
N VAL A 178 31.11 -3.06 7.62
CA VAL A 178 30.98 -2.11 6.51
C VAL A 178 31.91 -0.94 6.72
#